data_AF-A0A2N3DM14-F1
#
_entry.id   AF-A0A2N3DM14-F1
#
_cell.length_a   1.000
_cell.length_b   1.000
_cell.length_c   1.000
_cell.angle_alpha   90.00
_cell.angle_beta   90.00
_cell.angle_gamma   90.00
#
_symmetry.space_group_name_H-M   'P 1'
#
loop_
_entity.id
_entity.type
_entity.pdbx_description
1 polymer ?
#
loop_
_entity_poly.entity_id
_entity_poly.type
_entity_poly.pdbx_seq_one_letter_code
_entity_poly.pdbx_strand_id
1 'polypeptide(L)' 'MVVNADPALWAAGVAIILAIPLTFMVANWVRKNVDHGEARFGPDGKLIDDDDAKL' A
#
# COMPACT_ATOMS: atom_id res chain seq x y z
N MET A 1 -41.32 -8.97 13.59
CA MET A 1 -40.38 -7.90 13.20
C MET A 1 -39.87 -8.24 11.81
N VAL A 2 -40.27 -7.47 10.80
CA VAL A 2 -39.75 -7.66 9.43
C VAL A 2 -38.41 -6.95 9.38
N VAL A 3 -37.31 -7.70 9.24
CA VAL A 3 -35.97 -7.12 9.05
C VAL A 3 -35.83 -6.84 7.56
N ASN A 4 -35.99 -5.58 7.16
CA ASN A 4 -35.61 -5.16 5.82
C ASN A 4 -34.09 -4.99 5.78
N ALA A 5 -33.45 -5.66 4.82
CA ALA A 5 -32.04 -5.45 4.56
C ALA A 5 -31.86 -4.04 4.00
N ASP A 6 -31.35 -3.12 4.81
CA ASP A 6 -31.00 -1.77 4.38
C ASP A 6 -29.66 -1.82 3.63
N PRO A 7 -29.65 -1.66 2.29
CA PRO A 7 -28.43 -1.78 1.51
C PRO A 7 -27.37 -0.75 1.90
N ALA A 8 -27.77 0.44 2.37
CA ALA A 8 -26.85 1.48 2.81
C ALA A 8 -26.15 1.08 4.12
N LEU A 9 -26.90 0.52 5.07
CA LEU A 9 -26.33 0.01 6.32
C LEU A 9 -25.34 -1.13 6.09
N TRP A 10 -25.68 -2.06 5.19
CA TRP A 10 -24.79 -3.16 4.81
C TRP A 10 -23.52 -2.66 4.13
N ALA A 11 -23.64 -1.72 3.18
CA ALA A 11 -22.49 -1.12 2.51
C ALA A 11 -21.56 -0.40 3.50
N ALA A 12 -22.14 0.37 4.44
CA ALA A 12 -21.38 1.04 5.48
C ALA A 12 -20.64 0.04 6.38
N GLY A 13 -21.30 -1.04 6.81
CA GLY A 13 -20.68 -2.09 7.62
C GLY A 13 -19.49 -2.75 6.91
N VAL A 14 -19.64 -3.10 5.63
CA VAL A 14 -18.56 -3.67 4.81
C VAL A 14 -17.41 -2.68 4.66
N ALA A 15 -17.71 -1.41 4.37
CA ALA A 15 -16.68 -0.38 4.23
C ALA A 15 -15.85 -0.21 5.52
N ILE A 16 -16.51 -0.21 6.69
CA ILE A 16 -15.83 -0.10 7.99
C ILE A 16 -14.91 -1.30 8.23
N ILE A 17 -15.39 -2.53 8.00
CA ILE A 17 -14.60 -3.76 8.19
C ILE A 17 -13.38 -3.77 7.27
N LEU A 18 -13.53 -3.30 6.03
CA LEU A 18 -12.47 -3.32 5.03
C LEU A 18 -11.52 -2.13 5.10
N ALA A 19 -11.88 -1.04 5.78
CA ALA A 19 -11.09 0.19 5.80
C ALA A 19 -9.64 -0.04 6.25
N ILE A 20 -9.45 -0.72 7.38
CA ILE A 20 -8.12 -1.02 7.93
C ILE A 20 -7.32 -1.94 6.99
N PRO A 21 -7.77 -3.17 6.66
CA PRO A 21 -6.96 -4.08 5.86
C PRO A 21 -6.65 -3.53 4.47
N LEU A 22 -7.58 -2.82 3.82
CA LEU A 22 -7.33 -2.19 2.52
C LEU A 22 -6.26 -1.10 2.61
N THR A 23 -6.30 -0.27 3.67
CA THR A 23 -5.29 0.77 3.88
C THR A 23 -3.90 0.15 4.04
N PHE A 24 -3.76 -0.91 4.85
CA PHE A 24 -2.47 -1.60 5.01
C PHE A 24 -2.02 -2.33 3.75
N MET A 25 -2.95 -2.92 2.99
CA MET A 25 -2.65 -3.57 1.72
C MET A 25 -2.09 -2.56 0.70
N VAL A 26 -2.73 -1.39 0.58
CA VAL A 26 -2.25 -0.30 -0.28
C VAL A 26 -0.90 0.23 0.20
N ALA A 27 -0.74 0.47 1.51
CA ALA A 27 0.55 0.92 2.06
C ALA A 27 1.68 -0.08 1.80
N ASN A 28 1.43 -1.39 1.95
CA ASN A 28 2.40 -2.43 1.65
C ASN A 28 2.68 -2.55 0.14
N TRP A 29 1.67 -2.34 -0.69
CA TRP A 29 1.85 -2.28 -2.14
C TRP A 29 2.74 -1.10 -2.53
N VAL A 30 2.47 0.10 -2.00
CA VAL A 30 3.32 1.30 -2.20
C VAL A 30 4.75 1.01 -1.75
N ARG A 31 4.91 0.45 -0.54
CA ARG A 31 6.23 0.06 0.01
C ARG A 31 7.03 -0.85 -0.94
N LYS A 32 6.38 -1.69 -1.73
CA LYS A 32 7.05 -2.69 -2.58
C LYS A 32 7.20 -2.27 -4.04
N ASN A 33 6.33 -1.40 -4.55
CA ASN A 33 6.20 -1.15 -5.98
C ASN A 33 6.43 0.31 -6.35
N VAL A 34 6.45 1.23 -5.38
CA VAL A 34 6.87 2.60 -5.61
C VAL A 34 8.36 2.67 -5.32
N ASP A 35 9.14 3.19 -6.26
CA ASP A 35 10.55 3.48 -6.00
C ASP A 35 10.63 4.49 -4.86
N HIS A 36 11.19 4.01 -3.74
CA HIS A 36 11.51 4.88 -2.62
C HIS A 36 12.76 5.59 -3.08
N GLY A 37 12.63 6.85 -3.47
CA GLY A 37 13.67 7.68 -4.08
C GLY A 37 14.94 7.91 -3.23
N GLU A 38 15.33 6.96 -2.38
CA GLU A 38 16.74 6.63 -2.15
C GLU A 38 17.36 6.05 -3.42
N ALA A 39 17.31 6.83 -4.52
CA ALA A 39 18.42 6.84 -5.45
C ALA A 39 19.64 7.19 -4.60
N ARG A 40 20.38 6.16 -4.19
CA ARG A 40 21.58 6.32 -3.39
C ARG A 40 22.61 6.88 -4.33
N PHE A 41 22.75 8.19 -4.35
CA PHE A 41 23.83 8.80 -5.10
C PHE A 41 25.12 8.57 -4.32
N GLY A 42 26.12 7.98 -4.97
CA GLY A 42 27.45 7.89 -4.39
C GLY A 42 28.05 9.28 -4.15
N PRO A 43 29.19 9.39 -3.45
CA PRO A 43 29.92 10.65 -3.28
C PRO A 43 30.22 11.38 -4.61
N ASP A 44 30.24 10.63 -5.71
CA ASP A 44 30.47 11.11 -7.08
C ASP A 44 29.19 11.55 -7.82
N GLY A 45 28.03 11.57 -7.15
CA GLY A 45 26.74 12.00 -7.72
C GLY A 45 26.11 11.03 -8.73
N LYS A 46 26.63 9.80 -8.85
CA LYS A 46 26.09 8.74 -9.71
C LYS A 46 25.13 7.84 -8.94
N LEU A 47 24.10 7.35 -9.62
CA LEU A 47 23.13 6.39 -9.08
C LEU A 47 23.87 5.11 -8.70
N ILE A 48 23.78 4.70 -7.43
CA ILE A 48 24.23 3.37 -6.98
C ILE A 48 23.09 2.41 -7.31
N ASP A 49 23.32 1.56 -8.30
CA ASP A 49 22.43 0.45 -8.62
C ASP A 49 22.73 -0.70 -7.65
N ASP A 50 21.75 -1.10 -6.83
CA ASP A 50 21.90 -2.20 -5.86
C ASP A 50 22.06 -3.59 -6.54
N ASP A 51 21.88 -3.68 -7.87
CA ASP A 51 22.08 -4.92 -8.64
C ASP A 51 23.56 -5.25 -8.92
N ASP A 52 24.48 -4.31 -8.75
CA ASP A 52 25.94 -4.59 -8.78
C ASP A 52 26.45 -5.16 -7.44
N ALA A 53 25.66 -5.10 -6.37
CA ALA A 53 26.02 -5.59 -5.03
C ALA A 53 25.69 -7.08 -4.78
N LYS A 54 25.10 -7.78 -5.76
CA LYS A 54 24.84 -9.22 -5.70
C LYS A 54 26.00 -9.99 -6.34
N LEU A 55 27.06 -10.20 -5.57
CA LEU A 55 28.01 -11.31 -5.73
C LEU A 55 27.51 -12.54 -4.97
#